data_AF-A0A3N5XAH9-F1
#
_entry.id   AF-A0A3N5XAH9-F1
#
_cell.length_a   1.000
_cell.length_b   1.000
_cell.length_c   1.000
_cell.angle_alpha   90.00
_cell.angle_beta   90.00
_cell.angle_gamma   90.00
#
_symmetry.space_group_name_H-M   'P 1'
#
loop_
_entity.id
_entity.type
_entity.pdbx_description
1 polymer ?
#
loop_
_entity_poly.entity_id
_entity_poly.type
_entity_poly.pdbx_seq_one_letter_code
_entity_poly.pdbx_strand_id
1 'polypeptide(L)'
;ALDAYCRERFIELVPNQNSFGHMERWLPLPEYAALAETHDTFTTPWGSVVQGPFSLAPDNPGSIKLITGLYDELLPNFTSRMFNVGLDETSDLGQGVSKSICEARGRGQVYFDFLMKIYSDVKRRGYTMLFWGDIINNESPELAALLPRDVIALNWGYDWDHPFDVQSQRFASSGVPFYVCPGTSTWCSLAGRTDNALTNLLNAAENGIKHGAIGYLNTDWGDAGHWQSPPVSYLGFAAGAAFSWALEANRSMDVPAVVSRFAFADPTGSMGKLAYDLGNIYQAPGIIVPNGSALFWALQLPLDAANAYAVQVSKFHETIHAVDAAMQPLSSAKMARPDADLIRREYLNTARLLRHAARRVILAVEGDHNGLCKELAADIAAIIEEYRALWLARSRPGGLADSAGRLEAAAASYK
;
A
#
# COMPACT_ATOMS: atom_id res chain seq x y z
N ALA A 1 9.05 -8.00 -22.25
CA ALA A 1 9.26 -6.57 -22.58
C ALA A 1 9.76 -5.77 -21.39
N LEU A 2 9.04 -5.73 -20.25
CA LEU A 2 9.49 -5.04 -19.04
C LEU A 2 10.83 -5.56 -18.50
N ASP A 3 10.99 -6.89 -18.37
CA ASP A 3 12.26 -7.50 -17.96
C ASP A 3 13.45 -7.04 -18.82
N ALA A 4 13.29 -7.06 -20.14
CA ALA A 4 14.32 -6.59 -21.08
C ALA A 4 14.63 -5.09 -20.87
N TYR A 5 13.60 -4.26 -20.71
CA TYR A 5 13.74 -2.83 -20.48
C TYR A 5 14.54 -2.52 -19.19
N CYS A 6 14.28 -3.27 -18.11
CA CYS A 6 15.02 -3.17 -16.85
C CYS A 6 16.48 -3.61 -17.03
N ARG A 7 16.71 -4.75 -17.68
CA ARG A 7 18.06 -5.28 -17.91
C ARG A 7 18.97 -4.37 -18.73
N GLU A 8 18.44 -3.74 -19.77
CA GLU A 8 19.16 -2.74 -20.56
C GLU A 8 19.66 -1.54 -19.72
N ARG A 9 19.11 -1.37 -18.52
CA ARG A 9 19.42 -0.29 -17.58
C ARG A 9 20.08 -0.80 -16.31
N PHE A 10 20.56 -2.05 -16.29
CA PHE A 10 21.18 -2.68 -15.12
C PHE A 10 20.24 -2.75 -13.90
N ILE A 11 18.94 -2.82 -14.14
CA ILE A 11 17.91 -3.00 -13.12
C ILE A 11 17.43 -4.46 -13.18
N GLU A 12 17.43 -5.14 -12.04
CA GLU A 12 16.81 -6.46 -11.92
C GLU A 12 15.30 -6.30 -11.67
N LEU A 13 14.49 -6.99 -12.46
CA LEU A 13 13.04 -7.05 -12.26
C LEU A 13 12.68 -8.33 -11.51
N VAL A 14 12.34 -8.20 -10.23
CA VAL A 14 11.97 -9.33 -9.36
C VAL A 14 10.45 -9.53 -9.38
N PRO A 15 9.93 -10.72 -9.74
CA PRO A 15 8.50 -10.99 -9.69
C PRO A 15 7.98 -11.07 -8.24
N ASN A 16 6.72 -10.67 -8.06
CA ASN A 16 5.93 -10.86 -6.84
C ASN A 16 4.62 -11.56 -7.21
N GLN A 17 4.27 -12.63 -6.49
CA GLN A 17 3.00 -13.35 -6.63
C GLN A 17 2.53 -13.85 -5.27
N ASN A 18 1.34 -13.43 -4.84
CA ASN A 18 0.72 -13.94 -3.62
C ASN A 18 0.43 -15.44 -3.76
N SER A 19 0.78 -16.18 -2.71
CA SER A 19 0.83 -17.65 -2.73
C SER A 19 0.06 -18.31 -1.60
N PHE A 20 -0.65 -17.54 -0.75
CA PHE A 20 -1.48 -18.07 0.33
C PHE A 20 -2.65 -17.13 0.65
N GLY A 21 -2.39 -16.00 1.33
CA GLY A 21 -3.33 -14.89 1.49
C GLY A 21 -3.47 -14.04 0.23
N HIS A 22 -4.36 -13.04 0.28
CA HIS A 22 -4.63 -12.11 -0.84
C HIS A 22 -5.03 -12.80 -2.16
N MET A 23 -5.87 -13.83 -2.06
CA MET A 23 -6.38 -14.62 -3.19
C MET A 23 -7.87 -14.33 -3.47
N GLU A 24 -8.42 -13.23 -2.94
CA GLU A 24 -9.83 -12.87 -2.98
C GLU A 24 -10.40 -12.62 -4.39
N ARG A 25 -9.54 -12.50 -5.41
CA ARG A 25 -9.96 -12.42 -6.83
C ARG A 25 -10.07 -13.78 -7.50
N TRP A 26 -9.37 -14.80 -6.99
CA TRP A 26 -9.37 -16.15 -7.52
C TRP A 26 -10.45 -17.00 -6.85
N LEU A 27 -10.50 -16.96 -5.53
CA LEU A 27 -11.29 -17.88 -4.72
C LEU A 27 -12.82 -17.73 -4.84
N PRO A 28 -13.40 -16.58 -5.24
CA PRO A 28 -14.83 -16.52 -5.55
C PRO A 28 -15.21 -17.25 -6.85
N LEU A 29 -14.26 -17.54 -7.74
CA LEU A 29 -14.56 -18.22 -8.99
C LEU A 29 -14.93 -19.69 -8.74
N PRO A 30 -15.97 -20.23 -9.39
CA PRO A 30 -16.44 -21.60 -9.14
C PRO A 30 -15.35 -22.68 -9.22
N GLU A 31 -14.37 -22.51 -10.11
CA GLU A 31 -13.27 -23.44 -10.33
C GLU A 31 -12.28 -23.50 -9.14
N TYR A 32 -12.17 -22.42 -8.37
CA TYR A 32 -11.21 -22.28 -7.26
C TYR A 32 -11.88 -22.15 -5.89
N ALA A 33 -13.21 -22.05 -5.83
CA ALA A 33 -13.96 -21.87 -4.59
C ALA A 33 -13.65 -22.93 -3.53
N ALA A 34 -13.48 -24.19 -3.93
CA ALA A 34 -13.13 -25.28 -3.01
C ALA A 34 -11.70 -25.17 -2.42
N LEU A 35 -10.88 -24.25 -2.91
CA LEU A 35 -9.52 -24.00 -2.43
C LEU A 35 -9.48 -22.92 -1.34
N ALA A 36 -10.58 -22.26 -1.02
CA ALA A 36 -10.61 -21.21 0.00
C ALA A 36 -10.52 -21.79 1.41
N GLU A 37 -9.85 -21.07 2.32
CA GLU A 37 -9.89 -21.35 3.76
C GLU A 37 -11.33 -21.24 4.30
N THR A 38 -12.05 -20.18 3.90
CA THR A 38 -13.46 -19.97 4.22
C THR A 38 -14.15 -19.11 3.17
N HIS A 39 -15.46 -19.31 2.98
CA HIS A 39 -16.36 -18.38 2.27
C HIS A 39 -17.24 -17.59 3.24
N ASP A 40 -17.18 -17.90 4.53
CA ASP A 40 -17.89 -17.17 5.57
C ASP A 40 -17.09 -15.93 5.98
N THR A 41 -17.62 -15.20 6.96
CA THR A 41 -16.89 -14.10 7.58
C THR A 41 -15.79 -14.62 8.51
N PHE A 42 -14.72 -13.85 8.64
CA PHE A 42 -13.63 -14.10 9.58
C PHE A 42 -13.22 -12.81 10.29
N THR A 43 -12.53 -12.95 11.42
CA THR A 43 -12.09 -11.81 12.23
C THR A 43 -10.61 -11.54 11.97
N THR A 44 -10.28 -10.30 11.63
CA THR A 44 -8.90 -9.84 11.47
C THR A 44 -8.21 -9.64 12.83
N PRO A 45 -6.87 -9.57 12.91
CA PRO A 45 -6.15 -9.26 14.15
C PRO A 45 -6.56 -7.94 14.81
N TRP A 46 -7.13 -7.00 14.04
CA TRP A 46 -7.61 -5.70 14.53
C TRP A 46 -9.08 -5.72 15.00
N GLY A 47 -9.72 -6.89 15.01
CA GLY A 47 -11.09 -7.08 15.48
C GLY A 47 -12.17 -6.78 14.44
N SER A 48 -11.80 -6.40 13.21
CA SER A 48 -12.77 -6.22 12.13
C SER A 48 -13.26 -7.56 11.61
N VAL A 49 -14.57 -7.68 11.43
CA VAL A 49 -15.20 -8.83 10.75
C VAL A 49 -15.27 -8.53 9.26
N VAL A 50 -14.65 -9.39 8.46
CA VAL A 50 -14.55 -9.24 7.00
C VAL A 50 -15.13 -10.46 6.30
N GLN A 51 -15.63 -10.24 5.08
CA GLN A 51 -16.20 -11.30 4.25
C GLN A 51 -15.09 -12.04 3.49
N GLY A 52 -15.01 -13.37 3.64
CA GLY A 52 -14.16 -14.21 2.80
C GLY A 52 -14.70 -14.39 1.39
N PRO A 53 -13.95 -15.08 0.50
CA PRO A 53 -12.68 -15.76 0.75
C PRO A 53 -11.45 -14.85 0.66
N PHE A 54 -10.37 -15.21 1.37
CA PHE A 54 -9.11 -14.45 1.37
C PHE A 54 -7.86 -15.35 1.19
N SER A 55 -7.67 -16.38 2.01
CA SER A 55 -6.55 -17.31 1.91
C SER A 55 -6.92 -18.65 1.29
N LEU A 56 -5.92 -19.34 0.75
CA LEU A 56 -6.04 -20.75 0.35
C LEU A 56 -6.21 -21.68 1.57
N ALA A 57 -6.83 -22.84 1.37
CA ALA A 57 -6.88 -23.91 2.35
C ALA A 57 -5.51 -24.64 2.38
N PRO A 58 -4.80 -24.68 3.52
CA PRO A 58 -3.41 -25.11 3.58
C PRO A 58 -3.19 -26.62 3.32
N ASP A 59 -4.20 -27.45 3.60
CA ASP A 59 -4.15 -28.90 3.43
C ASP A 59 -4.87 -29.40 2.16
N ASN A 60 -5.47 -28.50 1.37
CA ASN A 60 -6.01 -28.87 0.08
C ASN A 60 -4.86 -28.96 -0.96
N PRO A 61 -4.58 -30.14 -1.55
CA PRO A 61 -3.52 -30.28 -2.55
C PRO A 61 -3.77 -29.43 -3.81
N GLY A 62 -5.04 -29.07 -4.07
CA GLY A 62 -5.40 -28.13 -5.14
C GLY A 62 -4.82 -26.73 -4.94
N SER A 63 -4.59 -26.30 -3.70
CA SER A 63 -3.98 -25.00 -3.38
C SER A 63 -2.56 -24.92 -3.94
N ILE A 64 -1.73 -25.93 -3.65
CA ILE A 64 -0.37 -26.00 -4.20
C ILE A 64 -0.41 -26.12 -5.72
N LYS A 65 -1.31 -26.94 -6.28
CA LYS A 65 -1.44 -27.08 -7.73
C LYS A 65 -1.77 -25.76 -8.44
N LEU A 66 -2.68 -24.95 -7.88
CA LEU A 66 -3.00 -23.63 -8.42
C LEU A 66 -1.76 -22.75 -8.41
N ILE A 67 -1.10 -22.64 -7.26
CA ILE A 67 0.08 -21.79 -7.08
C ILE A 67 1.24 -22.21 -8.01
N THR A 68 1.54 -23.50 -8.12
CA THR A 68 2.59 -23.96 -9.03
C THR A 68 2.26 -23.68 -10.49
N GLY A 69 0.98 -23.75 -10.88
CA GLY A 69 0.53 -23.36 -12.21
C GLY A 69 0.74 -21.87 -12.49
N LEU A 70 0.40 -21.00 -11.53
CA LEU A 70 0.69 -19.56 -11.63
C LEU A 70 2.19 -19.28 -11.79
N TYR A 71 3.03 -20.03 -11.08
CA TYR A 71 4.48 -19.90 -11.23
C TYR A 71 4.98 -20.36 -12.61
N ASP A 72 4.40 -21.42 -13.17
CA ASP A 72 4.73 -21.92 -14.51
C ASP A 72 4.44 -20.86 -15.58
N GLU A 73 3.38 -20.08 -15.42
CA GLU A 73 3.03 -18.99 -16.33
C GLU A 73 3.85 -17.72 -16.09
N LEU A 74 4.11 -17.37 -14.82
CA LEU A 74 4.74 -16.11 -14.45
C LEU A 74 6.26 -16.12 -14.63
N LEU A 75 6.95 -17.07 -13.99
CA LEU A 75 8.39 -17.05 -13.81
C LEU A 75 9.21 -17.06 -15.12
N PRO A 76 8.79 -17.74 -16.22
CA PRO A 76 9.51 -17.69 -17.48
C PRO A 76 9.66 -16.28 -18.11
N ASN A 77 8.87 -15.31 -17.64
CA ASN A 77 8.90 -13.94 -18.16
C ASN A 77 9.97 -13.04 -17.50
N PHE A 78 10.71 -13.58 -16.53
CA PHE A 78 11.70 -12.85 -15.73
C PHE A 78 13.07 -13.53 -15.83
N THR A 79 14.11 -12.71 -15.85
CA THR A 79 15.51 -13.18 -15.80
C THR A 79 16.05 -13.26 -14.38
N SER A 80 15.41 -12.57 -13.43
CA SER A 80 15.76 -12.62 -12.01
C SER A 80 15.72 -14.05 -11.49
N ARG A 81 16.60 -14.33 -10.52
CA ARG A 81 16.55 -15.57 -9.72
C ARG A 81 16.04 -15.35 -8.31
N MET A 82 15.51 -14.17 -8.03
CA MET A 82 14.78 -13.84 -6.82
C MET A 82 13.29 -13.91 -7.12
N PHE A 83 12.47 -14.30 -6.13
CA PHE A 83 11.03 -14.34 -6.30
C PHE A 83 10.33 -14.07 -4.98
N ASN A 84 9.50 -13.02 -4.93
CA ASN A 84 8.63 -12.76 -3.78
C ASN A 84 7.33 -13.56 -3.88
N VAL A 85 7.08 -14.43 -2.90
CA VAL A 85 5.90 -15.32 -2.87
C VAL A 85 4.74 -14.77 -2.02
N GLY A 86 4.86 -13.56 -1.48
CA GLY A 86 3.88 -13.01 -0.56
C GLY A 86 3.92 -13.74 0.79
N LEU A 87 2.82 -14.43 1.13
CA LEU A 87 2.59 -15.16 2.38
C LEU A 87 2.29 -14.29 3.62
N ASP A 88 1.86 -13.05 3.40
CA ASP A 88 1.43 -12.09 4.42
C ASP A 88 -0.04 -12.24 4.82
N GLU A 89 -0.37 -11.70 5.99
CA GLU A 89 -1.72 -11.34 6.43
C GLU A 89 -2.80 -12.43 6.35
N THR A 90 -2.44 -13.73 6.42
CA THR A 90 -3.37 -14.88 6.37
C THR A 90 -4.27 -14.96 7.62
N SER A 91 -5.12 -13.95 7.77
CA SER A 91 -5.89 -13.64 8.98
C SER A 91 -6.97 -14.67 9.23
N ASP A 92 -7.57 -15.19 8.16
CA ASP A 92 -8.59 -16.24 8.14
C ASP A 92 -8.04 -17.65 8.45
N LEU A 93 -6.71 -17.85 8.47
CA LEU A 93 -6.11 -19.13 8.80
C LEU A 93 -6.55 -19.61 10.20
N GLY A 94 -7.13 -20.81 10.25
CA GLY A 94 -7.70 -21.43 11.44
C GLY A 94 -9.15 -21.05 11.73
N GLN A 95 -9.78 -20.23 10.89
CA GLN A 95 -11.17 -19.81 11.05
C GLN A 95 -12.14 -20.53 10.11
N GLY A 96 -11.63 -21.37 9.20
CA GLY A 96 -12.43 -22.15 8.26
C GLY A 96 -12.04 -23.62 8.27
N VAL A 97 -11.77 -24.18 7.08
CA VAL A 97 -11.49 -25.61 6.91
C VAL A 97 -10.25 -26.07 7.67
N SER A 98 -9.30 -25.18 7.96
CA SER A 98 -8.09 -25.50 8.73
C SER A 98 -8.27 -25.40 10.25
N LYS A 99 -9.47 -25.12 10.76
CA LYS A 99 -9.72 -24.92 12.20
C LYS A 99 -9.20 -26.09 13.06
N SER A 100 -9.58 -27.32 12.72
CA SER A 100 -9.21 -28.51 13.52
C SER A 100 -7.70 -28.77 13.53
N ILE A 101 -7.01 -28.54 12.41
CA ILE A 101 -5.56 -28.72 12.34
C ILE A 101 -4.81 -27.59 13.05
N CYS A 102 -5.34 -26.36 13.02
CA CYS A 102 -4.77 -25.23 13.75
C CYS A 102 -4.95 -25.40 15.26
N GLU A 103 -6.09 -25.91 15.72
CA GLU A 103 -6.33 -26.26 17.13
C GLU A 103 -5.40 -27.39 17.61
N ALA A 104 -5.12 -28.38 16.76
CA ALA A 104 -4.28 -29.52 17.12
C ALA A 104 -2.77 -29.21 17.09
N ARG A 105 -2.31 -28.37 16.16
CA ARG A 105 -0.88 -28.17 15.85
C ARG A 105 -0.37 -26.77 16.15
N GLY A 106 -1.27 -25.81 16.35
CA GLY A 106 -0.97 -24.38 16.39
C GLY A 106 -0.99 -23.75 14.99
N ARG A 107 -1.63 -22.58 14.89
CA ARG A 107 -1.72 -21.78 13.64
C ARG A 107 -0.34 -21.49 13.03
N GLY A 108 0.63 -21.11 13.86
CA GLY A 108 2.00 -20.84 13.44
C GLY A 108 2.67 -22.03 12.73
N GLN A 109 2.49 -23.24 13.26
CA GLN A 109 3.02 -24.45 12.64
C GLN A 109 2.32 -24.78 11.32
N VAL A 110 1.00 -24.60 11.24
CA VAL A 110 0.24 -24.81 9.99
C VAL A 110 0.69 -23.83 8.90
N TYR A 111 0.90 -22.56 9.25
CA TYR A 111 1.47 -21.57 8.35
C TYR A 111 2.87 -21.97 7.88
N PHE A 112 3.77 -22.31 8.81
CA PHE A 112 5.15 -22.66 8.51
C PHE A 112 5.26 -23.87 7.59
N ASP A 113 4.44 -24.89 7.81
CA ASP A 113 4.36 -26.05 6.93
C ASP A 113 3.97 -25.67 5.50
N PHE A 114 3.00 -24.76 5.35
CA PHE A 114 2.60 -24.27 4.04
C PHE A 114 3.73 -23.46 3.38
N LEU A 115 4.40 -22.58 4.13
CA LEU A 115 5.58 -21.84 3.68
C LEU A 115 6.68 -22.80 3.19
N MET A 116 6.92 -23.93 3.88
CA MET A 116 7.89 -24.95 3.46
C MET A 116 7.49 -25.69 2.18
N LYS A 117 6.18 -25.90 1.92
CA LYS A 117 5.69 -26.44 0.63
C LYS A 117 6.04 -25.49 -0.52
N ILE A 118 5.80 -24.18 -0.32
CA ILE A 118 6.14 -23.15 -1.31
C ILE A 118 7.64 -23.04 -1.52
N TYR A 119 8.41 -22.96 -0.43
CA TYR A 119 9.89 -22.93 -0.48
C TYR A 119 10.45 -24.10 -1.29
N SER A 120 9.96 -25.32 -1.04
CA SER A 120 10.42 -26.52 -1.75
C SER A 120 10.20 -26.42 -3.26
N ASP A 121 9.08 -25.83 -3.69
CA ASP A 121 8.78 -25.62 -5.10
C ASP A 121 9.68 -24.55 -5.74
N VAL A 122 9.78 -23.38 -5.09
CA VAL A 122 10.62 -22.27 -5.53
C VAL A 122 12.08 -22.69 -5.63
N LYS A 123 12.58 -23.41 -4.62
CA LYS A 123 13.96 -23.90 -4.58
C LYS A 123 14.25 -24.91 -5.68
N ARG A 124 13.34 -25.85 -5.93
CA ARG A 124 13.49 -26.83 -7.02
C ARG A 124 13.58 -26.16 -8.40
N ARG A 125 12.93 -24.99 -8.57
CA ARG A 125 13.00 -24.17 -9.78
C ARG A 125 14.28 -23.32 -9.88
N GLY A 126 15.13 -23.34 -8.85
CA GLY A 126 16.40 -22.61 -8.82
C GLY A 126 16.27 -21.13 -8.46
N TYR A 127 15.25 -20.74 -7.71
CA TYR A 127 15.06 -19.37 -7.23
C TYR A 127 15.42 -19.23 -5.74
N THR A 128 15.86 -18.03 -5.36
CA THR A 128 15.93 -17.52 -3.99
C THR A 128 14.55 -16.96 -3.62
N MET A 129 13.96 -17.51 -2.56
CA MET A 129 12.62 -17.11 -2.12
C MET A 129 12.69 -15.86 -1.22
N LEU A 130 11.89 -14.85 -1.57
CA LEU A 130 11.55 -13.71 -0.72
C LEU A 130 10.13 -13.94 -0.21
N PHE A 131 9.85 -13.62 1.04
CA PHE A 131 8.50 -13.70 1.60
C PHE A 131 8.29 -12.63 2.66
N TRP A 132 7.05 -12.20 2.87
CA TRP A 132 6.71 -11.26 3.93
C TRP A 132 6.86 -11.91 5.31
N GLY A 133 7.65 -11.28 6.17
CA GLY A 133 8.10 -11.88 7.43
C GLY A 133 7.15 -11.70 8.60
N ASP A 134 6.01 -11.04 8.43
CA ASP A 134 5.12 -10.60 9.51
C ASP A 134 4.62 -11.75 10.38
N ILE A 135 4.12 -12.83 9.80
CA ILE A 135 3.58 -13.96 10.58
C ILE A 135 4.69 -14.62 11.41
N ILE A 136 5.84 -14.89 10.80
CA ILE A 136 6.99 -15.45 11.53
C ILE A 136 7.45 -14.49 12.63
N ASN A 137 7.53 -13.19 12.35
CA ASN A 137 8.12 -12.25 13.28
C ASN A 137 7.18 -11.87 14.43
N ASN A 138 5.87 -11.82 14.18
CA ASN A 138 4.86 -11.32 15.11
C ASN A 138 4.10 -12.44 15.81
N GLU A 139 3.79 -13.54 15.12
CA GLU A 139 2.94 -14.62 15.65
C GLU A 139 3.73 -15.86 16.07
N SER A 140 4.88 -16.14 15.45
CA SER A 140 5.63 -17.38 15.71
C SER A 140 7.16 -17.20 15.62
N PRO A 141 7.77 -16.28 16.40
CA PRO A 141 9.19 -15.95 16.31
C PRO A 141 10.12 -17.14 16.59
N GLU A 142 9.66 -18.12 17.37
CA GLU A 142 10.38 -19.38 17.61
C GLU A 142 10.63 -20.20 16.33
N LEU A 143 9.80 -20.03 15.29
CA LEU A 143 9.94 -20.73 14.02
C LEU A 143 10.98 -20.08 13.10
N ALA A 144 11.40 -18.84 13.37
CA ALA A 144 12.41 -18.14 12.56
C ALA A 144 13.74 -18.92 12.51
N ALA A 145 14.11 -19.58 13.61
CA ALA A 145 15.32 -20.39 13.68
C ALA A 145 15.30 -21.59 12.72
N LEU A 146 14.10 -22.08 12.33
CA LEU A 146 13.90 -23.22 11.44
C LEU A 146 13.88 -22.83 9.95
N LEU A 147 13.84 -21.54 9.62
CA LEU A 147 13.83 -21.09 8.24
C LEU A 147 15.12 -21.49 7.50
N PRO A 148 15.04 -21.92 6.22
CA PRO A 148 16.22 -22.11 5.39
C PRO A 148 17.05 -20.81 5.33
N ARG A 149 18.38 -20.93 5.30
CA ARG A 149 19.28 -19.74 5.36
C ARG A 149 19.45 -19.03 4.02
N ASP A 150 18.85 -19.57 2.97
CA ASP A 150 18.84 -19.03 1.61
C ASP A 150 17.49 -18.42 1.22
N VAL A 151 16.59 -18.20 2.18
CA VAL A 151 15.44 -17.30 2.01
C VAL A 151 15.82 -15.88 2.39
N ILE A 152 15.00 -14.91 1.98
CA ILE A 152 15.08 -13.53 2.42
C ILE A 152 13.74 -13.14 3.03
N ALA A 153 13.74 -12.83 4.32
CA ALA A 153 12.54 -12.32 4.99
C ALA A 153 12.34 -10.83 4.71
N LEU A 154 11.13 -10.43 4.38
CA LEU A 154 10.78 -9.03 4.13
C LEU A 154 10.10 -8.46 5.37
N ASN A 155 10.86 -7.69 6.17
CA ASN A 155 10.37 -7.05 7.39
C ASN A 155 9.64 -5.75 7.02
N TRP A 156 8.31 -5.77 6.95
CA TRP A 156 7.50 -4.65 6.46
C TRP A 156 6.75 -3.92 7.56
N GLY A 157 6.55 -2.62 7.34
CA GLY A 157 5.81 -1.76 8.27
C GLY A 157 5.81 -0.30 7.87
N TYR A 158 4.67 0.37 8.06
CA TYR A 158 4.37 1.58 7.28
C TYR A 158 4.07 2.83 8.11
N ASP A 159 3.75 2.69 9.39
CA ASP A 159 3.60 3.85 10.27
C ASP A 159 4.96 4.29 10.82
N TRP A 160 5.06 5.58 11.15
CA TRP A 160 6.30 6.25 11.54
C TRP A 160 7.03 5.58 12.72
N ASP A 161 6.28 4.99 13.65
CA ASP A 161 6.76 4.32 14.87
C ASP A 161 6.89 2.81 14.73
N HIS A 162 6.81 2.27 13.52
CA HIS A 162 6.91 0.83 13.30
C HIS A 162 8.20 0.26 13.94
N PRO A 163 8.12 -0.88 14.68
CA PRO A 163 9.19 -1.36 15.55
C PRO A 163 10.31 -2.11 14.78
N PHE A 164 10.89 -1.47 13.75
CA PHE A 164 11.97 -2.04 12.94
C PHE A 164 13.16 -2.49 13.79
N ASP A 165 13.47 -1.81 14.90
CA ASP A 165 14.57 -2.19 15.81
C ASP A 165 14.40 -3.62 16.34
N VAL A 166 13.28 -3.88 17.03
CA VAL A 166 12.98 -5.17 17.66
C VAL A 166 12.82 -6.26 16.60
N GLN A 167 12.10 -5.95 15.53
CA GLN A 167 11.78 -6.91 14.48
C GLN A 167 13.00 -7.30 13.65
N SER A 168 13.89 -6.36 13.32
CA SER A 168 15.13 -6.66 12.60
C SER A 168 16.12 -7.43 13.47
N GLN A 169 16.19 -7.12 14.78
CA GLN A 169 17.02 -7.87 15.73
C GLN A 169 16.65 -9.36 15.76
N ARG A 170 15.35 -9.70 15.67
CA ARG A 170 14.87 -11.09 15.67
C ARG A 170 15.37 -11.87 14.46
N PHE A 171 15.27 -11.29 13.26
CA PHE A 171 15.81 -11.93 12.04
C PHE A 171 17.33 -12.07 12.09
N ALA A 172 18.03 -11.01 12.51
CA ALA A 172 19.49 -11.01 12.66
C ALA A 172 19.95 -12.11 13.65
N SER A 173 19.30 -12.21 14.81
CA SER A 173 19.62 -13.21 15.84
C SER A 173 19.30 -14.64 15.41
N SER A 174 18.36 -14.81 14.47
CA SER A 174 18.01 -16.12 13.89
C SER A 174 18.91 -16.51 12.71
N GLY A 175 19.78 -15.62 12.25
CA GLY A 175 20.65 -15.83 11.10
C GLY A 175 19.92 -15.85 9.76
N VAL A 176 18.70 -15.31 9.70
CA VAL A 176 17.88 -15.23 8.48
C VAL A 176 18.20 -13.92 7.76
N PRO A 177 18.66 -13.94 6.51
CA PRO A 177 18.84 -12.72 5.72
C PRO A 177 17.50 -11.99 5.57
N PHE A 178 17.51 -10.66 5.66
CA PHE A 178 16.27 -9.89 5.62
C PHE A 178 16.44 -8.53 4.95
N TYR A 179 15.32 -8.02 4.42
CA TYR A 179 15.17 -6.63 3.98
C TYR A 179 14.32 -5.87 4.99
N VAL A 180 14.55 -4.56 5.13
CA VAL A 180 13.58 -3.64 5.72
C VAL A 180 12.69 -3.06 4.61
N CYS A 181 11.37 -3.05 4.84
CA CYS A 181 10.38 -2.73 3.82
C CYS A 181 9.43 -1.59 4.28
N PRO A 182 9.93 -0.35 4.34
CA PRO A 182 9.11 0.84 4.61
C PRO A 182 8.29 1.26 3.39
N GLY A 183 7.45 2.27 3.55
CA GLY A 183 6.47 2.65 2.54
C GLY A 183 6.39 4.12 2.18
N THR A 184 5.95 4.40 0.95
CA THR A 184 5.61 5.74 0.47
C THR A 184 4.45 6.39 1.22
N SER A 185 3.64 5.58 1.93
CA SER A 185 2.45 5.98 2.69
C SER A 185 1.40 6.72 1.86
N THR A 186 1.27 6.38 0.57
CA THR A 186 0.33 7.03 -0.36
C THR A 186 -1.00 6.31 -0.51
N TRP A 187 -1.06 5.01 -0.26
CA TRP A 187 -2.31 4.25 -0.22
C TRP A 187 -3.14 4.62 1.00
N CYS A 188 -4.44 4.30 0.92
CA CYS A 188 -5.44 4.70 1.92
C CYS A 188 -5.35 6.19 2.31
N SER A 189 -4.88 7.00 1.35
CA SER A 189 -4.69 8.44 1.42
C SER A 189 -4.98 9.00 0.02
N LEU A 190 -5.17 10.32 -0.09
CA LEU A 190 -5.43 10.96 -1.39
C LEU A 190 -4.18 11.64 -1.95
N ALA A 191 -3.38 12.27 -1.08
CA ALA A 191 -2.18 13.03 -1.44
C ALA A 191 -0.92 12.58 -0.70
N GLY A 192 -0.96 11.44 -0.01
CA GLY A 192 0.15 10.94 0.81
C GLY A 192 0.01 11.27 2.28
N ARG A 193 0.98 10.74 3.04
CA ARG A 193 1.23 11.05 4.46
C ARG A 193 2.71 11.37 4.64
N THR A 194 3.11 12.56 4.21
CA THR A 194 4.53 12.92 3.99
C THR A 194 5.39 12.75 5.24
N ASP A 195 5.02 13.34 6.37
CA ASP A 195 5.82 13.22 7.61
C ASP A 195 5.89 11.78 8.11
N ASN A 196 4.78 11.02 7.97
CA ASN A 196 4.76 9.59 8.28
C ASN A 196 5.74 8.82 7.40
N ALA A 197 5.68 9.02 6.08
CA ALA A 197 6.55 8.37 5.12
C ALA A 197 8.02 8.66 5.41
N LEU A 198 8.39 9.93 5.57
CA LEU A 198 9.79 10.32 5.81
C LEU A 198 10.34 9.72 7.11
N THR A 199 9.53 9.72 8.18
CA THR A 199 9.93 9.13 9.46
C THR A 199 10.05 7.61 9.37
N ASN A 200 9.08 6.94 8.72
CA ASN A 200 9.08 5.50 8.51
C ASN A 200 10.28 5.04 7.65
N LEU A 201 10.53 5.73 6.53
CA LEU A 201 11.64 5.46 5.62
C LEU A 201 13.01 5.62 6.31
N LEU A 202 13.15 6.66 7.15
CA LEU A 202 14.35 6.90 7.95
C LEU A 202 14.55 5.83 9.02
N ASN A 203 13.50 5.54 9.81
CA ASN A 203 13.48 4.52 10.86
C ASN A 203 13.91 3.14 10.31
N ALA A 204 13.37 2.76 9.14
CA ALA A 204 13.76 1.52 8.46
C ALA A 204 15.24 1.52 8.06
N ALA A 205 15.76 2.61 7.49
CA ALA A 205 17.16 2.69 7.06
C ALA A 205 18.13 2.56 8.24
N GLU A 206 17.83 3.26 9.34
CA GLU A 206 18.63 3.21 10.58
C GLU A 206 18.68 1.80 11.16
N ASN A 207 17.52 1.18 11.33
CA ASN A 207 17.44 -0.14 11.94
C ASN A 207 17.90 -1.25 11.00
N GLY A 208 17.77 -1.06 9.69
CA GLY A 208 18.35 -1.94 8.68
C GLY A 208 19.88 -1.98 8.77
N ILE A 209 20.53 -0.81 8.83
CA ILE A 209 21.99 -0.73 9.03
C ILE A 209 22.39 -1.31 10.39
N LYS A 210 21.68 -0.94 11.47
CA LYS A 210 21.96 -1.38 12.84
C LYS A 210 21.98 -2.90 12.98
N HIS A 211 21.06 -3.61 12.32
CA HIS A 211 20.88 -5.06 12.47
C HIS A 211 21.37 -5.88 11.27
N GLY A 212 22.02 -5.25 10.28
CA GLY A 212 22.62 -5.95 9.16
C GLY A 212 21.62 -6.45 8.11
N ALA A 213 20.56 -5.67 7.84
CA ALA A 213 19.68 -5.91 6.70
C ALA A 213 20.50 -5.95 5.40
N ILE A 214 20.17 -6.87 4.51
CA ILE A 214 20.87 -7.05 3.23
C ILE A 214 20.16 -6.31 2.07
N GLY A 215 19.09 -5.58 2.37
CA GLY A 215 18.36 -4.79 1.38
C GLY A 215 17.29 -3.90 2.00
N TYR A 216 16.78 -3.00 1.16
CA TYR A 216 15.76 -2.01 1.48
C TYR A 216 14.73 -2.02 0.36
N LEU A 217 13.46 -2.30 0.69
CA LEU A 217 12.37 -2.37 -0.28
C LEU A 217 11.36 -1.27 0.00
N ASN A 218 11.41 -0.18 -0.77
CA ASN A 218 10.44 0.89 -0.66
C ASN A 218 9.10 0.47 -1.28
N THR A 219 8.06 0.30 -0.48
CA THR A 219 6.74 -0.20 -0.92
C THR A 219 5.80 0.92 -1.31
N ASP A 220 4.99 0.68 -2.35
CA ASP A 220 3.93 1.58 -2.80
C ASP A 220 2.70 0.72 -3.16
N TRP A 221 1.71 0.73 -2.27
CA TRP A 221 0.54 -0.14 -2.37
C TRP A 221 -0.65 0.52 -3.07
N GLY A 222 -1.71 -0.26 -3.33
CA GLY A 222 -2.88 0.15 -4.11
C GLY A 222 -4.21 -0.13 -3.42
N ASP A 223 -4.26 0.07 -2.11
CA ASP A 223 -5.33 -0.42 -1.26
C ASP A 223 -6.68 0.28 -1.51
N ALA A 224 -7.75 -0.46 -1.20
CA ALA A 224 -9.13 0.03 -1.17
C ALA A 224 -9.55 0.81 -2.45
N GLY A 225 -9.04 0.37 -3.60
CA GLY A 225 -9.38 0.95 -4.91
C GLY A 225 -8.30 1.83 -5.52
N HIS A 226 -7.17 2.11 -4.84
CA HIS A 226 -6.02 2.84 -5.41
C HIS A 226 -6.39 4.22 -6.01
N TRP A 227 -6.79 5.18 -5.17
CA TRP A 227 -7.17 6.52 -5.63
C TRP A 227 -6.01 7.53 -5.71
N GLN A 228 -4.86 7.21 -5.11
CA GLN A 228 -3.67 8.05 -5.21
C GLN A 228 -3.13 8.03 -6.65
N SER A 229 -2.79 9.20 -7.17
CA SER A 229 -2.16 9.30 -8.49
C SER A 229 -0.65 9.03 -8.40
N PRO A 230 0.00 8.43 -9.42
CA PRO A 230 1.42 8.06 -9.35
C PRO A 230 2.39 9.18 -8.89
N PRO A 231 2.21 10.47 -9.25
CA PRO A 231 3.12 11.52 -8.79
C PRO A 231 3.11 11.74 -7.27
N VAL A 232 2.05 11.34 -6.57
CA VAL A 232 1.95 11.40 -5.11
C VAL A 232 3.04 10.54 -4.45
N SER A 233 3.37 9.39 -5.05
CA SER A 233 4.38 8.45 -4.56
C SER A 233 5.82 8.91 -4.80
N TYR A 234 6.03 9.92 -5.66
CA TYR A 234 7.38 10.34 -6.05
C TYR A 234 8.22 10.87 -4.89
N LEU A 235 7.59 11.52 -3.90
CA LEU A 235 8.29 11.96 -2.69
C LEU A 235 8.85 10.77 -1.91
N GLY A 236 8.01 9.76 -1.66
CA GLY A 236 8.42 8.53 -0.97
C GLY A 236 9.50 7.78 -1.74
N PHE A 237 9.41 7.71 -3.07
CA PHE A 237 10.45 7.12 -3.91
C PHE A 237 11.79 7.84 -3.81
N ALA A 238 11.79 9.18 -3.94
CA ALA A 238 13.02 9.97 -3.87
C ALA A 238 13.68 9.88 -2.49
N ALA A 239 12.89 9.98 -1.42
CA ALA A 239 13.38 9.89 -0.06
C ALA A 239 13.92 8.49 0.28
N GLY A 240 13.17 7.44 -0.05
CA GLY A 240 13.60 6.07 0.17
C GLY A 240 14.86 5.70 -0.62
N ALA A 241 14.99 6.18 -1.86
CA ALA A 241 16.21 6.01 -2.65
C ALA A 241 17.41 6.72 -2.00
N ALA A 242 17.23 7.93 -1.48
CA ALA A 242 18.29 8.69 -0.82
C ALA A 242 18.77 8.01 0.48
N PHE A 243 17.84 7.60 1.34
CA PHE A 243 18.16 6.96 2.63
C PHE A 243 18.79 5.58 2.46
N SER A 244 18.29 4.77 1.51
CA SER A 244 18.85 3.44 1.24
C SER A 244 20.23 3.50 0.57
N TRP A 245 20.51 4.53 -0.22
CA TRP A 245 21.82 4.71 -0.88
C TRP A 245 22.91 5.22 0.07
N ALA A 246 22.62 6.28 0.83
CA ALA A 246 23.59 6.91 1.72
C ALA A 246 22.89 7.66 2.85
N LEU A 247 22.50 6.94 3.90
CA LEU A 247 21.73 7.48 5.03
C LEU A 247 22.35 8.76 5.62
N GLU A 248 23.60 8.71 6.06
CA GLU A 248 24.22 9.83 6.78
C GLU A 248 24.35 11.10 5.92
N ALA A 249 24.57 10.96 4.61
CA ALA A 249 24.65 12.10 3.70
C ALA A 249 23.28 12.74 3.41
N ASN A 250 22.19 11.96 3.54
CA ASN A 250 20.84 12.38 3.17
C ASN A 250 19.90 12.62 4.36
N ARG A 251 20.34 12.33 5.59
CA ARG A 251 19.54 12.47 6.82
C ARG A 251 18.90 13.86 6.97
N SER A 252 19.60 14.91 6.55
CA SER A 252 19.13 16.30 6.61
C SER A 252 18.82 16.88 5.22
N MET A 253 18.44 16.05 4.24
CA MET A 253 18.12 16.51 2.90
C MET A 253 16.95 17.49 2.90
N ASP A 254 17.01 18.51 2.04
CA ASP A 254 15.86 19.35 1.71
C ASP A 254 14.94 18.54 0.77
N VAL A 255 13.99 17.82 1.36
CA VAL A 255 13.07 16.94 0.64
C VAL A 255 12.33 17.68 -0.48
N PRO A 256 11.65 18.83 -0.23
CA PRO A 256 11.03 19.60 -1.31
C PRO A 256 11.99 19.92 -2.46
N ALA A 257 13.20 20.41 -2.18
CA ALA A 257 14.16 20.75 -3.24
C ALA A 257 14.60 19.52 -4.06
N VAL A 258 14.90 18.40 -3.38
CA VAL A 258 15.31 17.13 -4.02
C VAL A 258 14.18 16.59 -4.89
N VAL A 259 12.96 16.54 -4.36
CA VAL A 259 11.79 16.03 -5.08
C VAL A 259 11.46 16.90 -6.29
N SER A 260 11.49 18.23 -6.15
CA SER A 260 11.28 19.16 -7.28
C SER A 260 12.29 18.90 -8.40
N ARG A 261 13.57 18.74 -8.05
CA ARG A 261 14.65 18.55 -9.02
C ARG A 261 14.60 17.18 -9.69
N PHE A 262 14.55 16.10 -8.93
CA PHE A 262 14.79 14.76 -9.45
C PHE A 262 13.51 14.03 -9.88
N ALA A 263 12.39 14.25 -9.18
CA ALA A 263 11.13 13.63 -9.55
C ALA A 263 10.37 14.47 -10.58
N PHE A 264 10.26 15.77 -10.36
CA PHE A 264 9.44 16.65 -11.21
C PHE A 264 10.20 17.38 -12.32
N ALA A 265 11.54 17.35 -12.29
CA ALA A 265 12.38 18.18 -13.16
C ALA A 265 11.91 19.65 -13.20
N ASP A 266 11.48 20.17 -12.04
CA ASP A 266 10.96 21.52 -11.87
C ASP A 266 12.02 22.42 -11.19
N PRO A 267 12.66 23.33 -11.94
CA PRO A 267 13.75 24.15 -11.43
C PRO A 267 13.29 25.26 -10.48
N THR A 268 11.99 25.52 -10.36
CA THR A 268 11.46 26.59 -9.49
C THR A 268 11.32 26.15 -8.03
N GLY A 269 11.40 24.85 -7.74
CA GLY A 269 11.10 24.29 -6.41
C GLY A 269 9.60 24.16 -6.11
N SER A 270 8.74 24.60 -7.02
CA SER A 270 7.30 24.73 -6.76
C SER A 270 6.61 23.38 -6.59
N MET A 271 6.91 22.40 -7.46
CA MET A 271 6.29 21.08 -7.37
C MET A 271 6.72 20.30 -6.14
N GLY A 272 7.99 20.40 -5.75
CA GLY A 272 8.47 19.77 -4.53
C GLY A 272 7.78 20.32 -3.28
N LYS A 273 7.63 21.65 -3.19
CA LYS A 273 6.88 22.30 -2.10
C LYS A 273 5.41 21.87 -2.08
N LEU A 274 4.76 21.88 -3.25
CA LEU A 274 3.36 21.46 -3.36
C LEU A 274 3.17 20.00 -2.93
N ALA A 275 3.99 19.09 -3.44
CA ALA A 275 3.89 17.66 -3.11
C ALA A 275 4.09 17.42 -1.60
N TYR A 276 5.07 18.11 -1.00
CA TYR A 276 5.33 18.03 0.43
C TYR A 276 4.14 18.53 1.27
N ASP A 277 3.69 19.76 1.01
CA ASP A 277 2.62 20.40 1.78
C ASP A 277 1.28 19.67 1.62
N LEU A 278 0.92 19.31 0.38
CA LEU A 278 -0.33 18.61 0.10
C LEU A 278 -0.34 17.22 0.75
N GLY A 279 0.80 16.53 0.78
CA GLY A 279 0.92 15.25 1.45
C GLY A 279 0.92 15.30 2.98
N ASN A 280 0.95 16.49 3.59
CA ASN A 280 0.74 16.67 5.03
C ASN A 280 -0.67 17.15 5.40
N ILE A 281 -1.56 17.34 4.42
CA ILE A 281 -2.97 17.69 4.66
C ILE A 281 -3.71 16.63 5.48
N TYR A 282 -3.26 15.37 5.48
CA TYR A 282 -3.87 14.32 6.29
C TYR A 282 -3.89 14.63 7.80
N GLN A 283 -3.02 15.52 8.28
CA GLN A 283 -2.97 15.95 9.68
C GLN A 283 -3.98 17.07 10.00
N ALA A 284 -4.39 17.87 9.00
CA ALA A 284 -5.22 19.06 9.19
C ALA A 284 -6.60 18.79 9.85
N PRO A 285 -7.27 17.66 9.58
CA PRO A 285 -8.49 17.27 10.30
C PRO A 285 -8.33 17.09 11.82
N GLY A 286 -7.10 17.00 12.34
CA GLY A 286 -6.81 16.81 13.77
C GLY A 286 -6.99 15.37 14.25
N ILE A 287 -7.05 14.40 13.33
CA ILE A 287 -7.14 12.98 13.62
C ILE A 287 -6.10 12.21 12.80
N ILE A 288 -5.34 11.35 13.47
CA ILE A 288 -4.38 10.46 12.83
C ILE A 288 -5.01 9.06 12.76
N VAL A 289 -5.09 8.52 11.54
CA VAL A 289 -5.61 7.18 11.29
C VAL A 289 -4.42 6.26 11.01
N PRO A 290 -4.25 5.14 11.73
CA PRO A 290 -3.21 4.15 11.42
C PRO A 290 -3.31 3.69 9.97
N ASN A 291 -2.17 3.60 9.29
CA ASN A 291 -2.07 3.16 7.90
C ASN A 291 -3.07 3.82 6.90
N GLY A 292 -3.47 5.07 7.12
CA GLY A 292 -4.39 5.78 6.23
C GLY A 292 -4.70 7.22 6.65
N SER A 293 -5.73 7.82 6.05
CA SER A 293 -6.19 9.16 6.44
C SER A 293 -7.71 9.25 6.57
N ALA A 294 -8.17 10.12 7.48
CA ALA A 294 -9.59 10.39 7.67
C ALA A 294 -10.28 10.87 6.38
N LEU A 295 -9.60 11.70 5.59
CA LEU A 295 -10.14 12.21 4.33
C LEU A 295 -10.36 11.09 3.29
N PHE A 296 -9.48 10.09 3.25
CA PHE A 296 -9.68 8.92 2.39
C PHE A 296 -10.86 8.08 2.86
N TRP A 297 -10.90 7.72 4.15
CA TRP A 297 -11.94 6.85 4.68
C TRP A 297 -13.33 7.50 4.71
N ALA A 298 -13.43 8.81 4.89
CA ALA A 298 -14.69 9.54 4.77
C ALA A 298 -15.37 9.37 3.41
N LEU A 299 -14.60 9.12 2.34
CA LEU A 299 -15.10 8.81 1.00
C LEU A 299 -15.46 7.33 0.80
N GLN A 300 -14.90 6.42 1.61
CA GLN A 300 -15.18 4.98 1.52
C GLN A 300 -16.43 4.58 2.33
N LEU A 301 -16.79 5.37 3.34
CA LEU A 301 -17.93 5.11 4.21
C LEU A 301 -19.26 5.67 3.65
N PRO A 302 -20.39 5.06 4.04
CA PRO A 302 -21.69 5.71 3.97
C PRO A 302 -21.66 7.12 4.58
N LEU A 303 -22.49 8.03 4.05
CA LEU A 303 -22.43 9.45 4.42
C LEU A 303 -22.65 9.68 5.93
N ASP A 304 -23.62 8.98 6.51
CA ASP A 304 -23.96 9.04 7.93
C ASP A 304 -22.84 8.53 8.84
N ALA A 305 -21.99 7.61 8.35
CA ALA A 305 -20.83 7.11 9.07
C ALA A 305 -19.58 7.99 8.92
N ALA A 306 -19.55 8.92 7.95
CA ALA A 306 -18.39 9.80 7.73
C ALA A 306 -18.15 10.77 8.91
N ASN A 307 -19.18 11.04 9.73
CA ASN A 307 -19.07 11.84 10.94
C ASN A 307 -18.14 11.21 12.01
N ALA A 308 -17.85 9.91 11.93
CA ALA A 308 -16.97 9.22 12.87
C ALA A 308 -15.53 9.80 12.89
N TYR A 309 -15.12 10.45 11.81
CA TYR A 309 -13.82 11.13 11.72
C TYR A 309 -13.85 12.60 12.16
N ALA A 310 -15.03 13.14 12.49
CA ALA A 310 -15.21 14.54 12.84
C ALA A 310 -15.03 14.80 14.35
N VAL A 311 -13.78 14.82 14.83
CA VAL A 311 -13.48 15.26 16.20
C VAL A 311 -13.91 16.72 16.41
N GLN A 312 -13.63 17.58 15.43
CA GLN A 312 -14.05 18.98 15.41
C GLN A 312 -14.32 19.43 13.97
N VAL A 313 -15.56 19.76 13.64
CA VAL A 313 -15.95 20.11 12.25
C VAL A 313 -15.20 21.34 11.71
N SER A 314 -14.83 22.30 12.56
CA SER A 314 -14.03 23.47 12.15
C SER A 314 -12.67 23.08 11.53
N LYS A 315 -12.09 21.95 11.94
CA LYS A 315 -10.85 21.43 11.34
C LYS A 315 -11.01 21.02 9.89
N PHE A 316 -12.20 20.63 9.46
CA PHE A 316 -12.48 20.33 8.06
C PHE A 316 -12.62 21.60 7.21
N HIS A 317 -13.13 22.70 7.78
CA HIS A 317 -13.05 24.02 7.12
C HIS A 317 -11.60 24.49 6.99
N GLU A 318 -10.80 24.39 8.06
CA GLU A 318 -9.35 24.68 8.02
C GLU A 318 -8.63 23.80 6.99
N THR A 319 -9.01 22.53 6.87
CA THR A 319 -8.46 21.59 5.89
C THR A 319 -8.67 22.08 4.46
N ILE A 320 -9.85 22.60 4.12
CA ILE A 320 -10.12 23.15 2.78
C ILE A 320 -9.16 24.32 2.48
N HIS A 321 -8.99 25.25 3.43
CA HIS A 321 -8.06 26.36 3.28
C HIS A 321 -6.60 25.90 3.16
N ALA A 322 -6.21 24.87 3.93
CA ALA A 322 -4.87 24.29 3.87
C ALA A 322 -4.59 23.65 2.50
N VAL A 323 -5.58 22.96 1.90
CA VAL A 323 -5.47 22.42 0.53
C VAL A 323 -5.24 23.55 -0.47
N ASP A 324 -6.01 24.63 -0.41
CA ASP A 324 -5.88 25.74 -1.35
C ASP A 324 -4.55 26.47 -1.20
N ALA A 325 -4.03 26.59 0.02
CA ALA A 325 -2.69 27.13 0.30
C ALA A 325 -1.58 26.22 -0.25
N ALA A 326 -1.67 24.90 -0.02
CA ALA A 326 -0.70 23.92 -0.51
C ALA A 326 -0.63 23.87 -2.05
N MET A 327 -1.75 24.17 -2.73
CA MET A 327 -1.84 24.17 -4.19
C MET A 327 -1.33 25.45 -4.87
N GLN A 328 -1.14 26.56 -4.15
CA GLN A 328 -0.68 27.83 -4.73
C GLN A 328 0.59 27.72 -5.59
N PRO A 329 1.63 26.95 -5.20
CA PRO A 329 2.85 26.85 -5.99
C PRO A 329 2.65 26.29 -7.40
N LEU A 330 1.58 25.54 -7.67
CA LEU A 330 1.35 24.87 -8.96
C LEU A 330 1.39 25.85 -10.16
N SER A 331 0.89 27.07 -9.95
CA SER A 331 0.85 28.12 -10.98
C SER A 331 2.24 28.58 -11.45
N SER A 332 3.26 28.40 -10.60
CA SER A 332 4.64 28.81 -10.84
C SER A 332 5.55 27.67 -11.30
N ALA A 333 5.06 26.42 -11.24
CA ALA A 333 5.81 25.23 -11.61
C ALA A 333 6.21 25.22 -13.10
N LYS A 334 7.46 24.86 -13.39
CA LYS A 334 8.02 24.75 -14.74
C LYS A 334 8.66 23.37 -14.95
N MET A 335 7.88 22.32 -14.73
CA MET A 335 8.31 20.94 -14.96
C MET A 335 8.84 20.74 -16.39
N ALA A 336 10.09 20.27 -16.50
CA ALA A 336 10.72 19.90 -17.77
C ALA A 336 10.53 18.39 -18.05
N ARG A 337 9.27 17.95 -18.14
CA ARG A 337 8.90 16.54 -18.36
C ARG A 337 7.87 16.38 -19.48
N PRO A 338 7.89 15.26 -20.24
CA PRO A 338 6.87 14.98 -21.24
C PRO A 338 5.44 14.86 -20.69
N ASP A 339 5.30 14.47 -19.41
CA ASP A 339 4.02 14.26 -18.74
C ASP A 339 3.61 15.39 -17.78
N ALA A 340 4.24 16.58 -17.90
CA ALA A 340 4.00 17.71 -17.00
C ALA A 340 2.53 18.15 -16.91
N ASP A 341 1.81 18.22 -18.04
CA ASP A 341 0.39 18.59 -18.04
C ASP A 341 -0.50 17.52 -17.41
N LEU A 342 -0.13 16.24 -17.55
CA LEU A 342 -0.83 15.14 -16.88
C LEU A 342 -0.63 15.23 -15.36
N ILE A 343 0.60 15.45 -14.90
CA ILE A 343 0.91 15.65 -13.47
C ILE A 343 0.10 16.81 -12.89
N ARG A 344 -0.03 17.92 -13.63
CA ARG A 344 -0.85 19.06 -13.19
C ARG A 344 -2.31 18.63 -12.97
N ARG A 345 -2.90 17.89 -13.92
CA ARG A 345 -4.27 17.39 -13.81
C ARG A 345 -4.44 16.42 -12.64
N GLU A 346 -3.48 15.52 -12.44
CA GLU A 346 -3.45 14.56 -11.33
C GLU A 346 -3.52 15.30 -9.97
N TYR A 347 -2.65 16.28 -9.74
CA TYR A 347 -2.67 17.07 -8.50
C TYR A 347 -3.94 17.93 -8.34
N LEU A 348 -4.47 18.49 -9.43
CA LEU A 348 -5.73 19.24 -9.38
C LEU A 348 -6.89 18.34 -8.96
N ASN A 349 -6.99 17.13 -9.50
CA ASN A 349 -8.04 16.18 -9.13
C ASN A 349 -7.84 15.64 -7.70
N THR A 350 -6.60 15.36 -7.29
CA THR A 350 -6.28 15.00 -5.89
C THR A 350 -6.70 16.10 -4.91
N ALA A 351 -6.39 17.37 -5.19
CA ALA A 351 -6.83 18.48 -4.34
C ALA A 351 -8.36 18.63 -4.32
N ARG A 352 -9.03 18.34 -5.44
CA ARG A 352 -10.49 18.34 -5.53
C ARG A 352 -11.09 17.23 -4.66
N LEU A 353 -10.54 16.01 -4.72
CA LEU A 353 -10.91 14.90 -3.83
C LEU A 353 -10.71 15.24 -2.35
N LEU A 354 -9.60 15.87 -1.97
CA LEU A 354 -9.35 16.30 -0.59
C LEU A 354 -10.41 17.30 -0.09
N ARG A 355 -10.72 18.34 -0.89
CA ARG A 355 -11.78 19.29 -0.56
C ARG A 355 -13.14 18.60 -0.48
N HIS A 356 -13.43 17.71 -1.42
CA HIS A 356 -14.67 16.96 -1.46
C HIS A 356 -14.87 16.12 -0.20
N ALA A 357 -13.83 15.38 0.21
CA ALA A 357 -13.83 14.59 1.44
C ALA A 357 -14.11 15.47 2.67
N ALA A 358 -13.45 16.63 2.77
CA ALA A 358 -13.67 17.52 3.89
C ALA A 358 -15.10 18.08 3.93
N ARG A 359 -15.63 18.50 2.78
CA ARG A 359 -17.02 18.97 2.65
C ARG A 359 -18.05 17.86 2.91
N ARG A 360 -17.74 16.62 2.53
CA ARG A 360 -18.57 15.44 2.84
C ARG A 360 -18.70 15.22 4.34
N VAL A 361 -17.60 15.36 5.09
CA VAL A 361 -17.64 15.28 6.56
C VAL A 361 -18.43 16.43 7.16
N ILE A 362 -18.25 17.66 6.67
CA ILE A 362 -19.07 18.82 7.09
C ILE A 362 -20.56 18.54 6.87
N LEU A 363 -20.94 18.05 5.69
CA LEU A 363 -22.32 17.65 5.39
C LEU A 363 -22.83 16.57 6.36
N ALA A 364 -22.02 15.57 6.69
CA ALA A 364 -22.40 14.49 7.61
C ALA A 364 -22.62 14.97 9.05
N VAL A 365 -21.96 16.05 9.47
CA VAL A 365 -22.06 16.59 10.84
C VAL A 365 -23.12 17.68 10.95
N GLU A 366 -23.14 18.62 10.02
CA GLU A 366 -23.99 19.81 10.08
C GLU A 366 -25.33 19.61 9.36
N GLY A 367 -25.42 18.63 8.45
CA GLY A 367 -26.58 18.43 7.60
C GLY A 367 -26.55 19.32 6.34
N ASP A 368 -27.57 19.18 5.50
CA ASP A 368 -27.63 19.90 4.21
C ASP A 368 -28.05 21.36 4.41
N HIS A 369 -27.05 22.25 4.47
CA HIS A 369 -27.24 23.69 4.47
C HIS A 369 -26.86 24.29 3.11
N ASN A 370 -27.69 25.22 2.63
CA ASN A 370 -27.46 25.95 1.36
C ASN A 370 -27.34 25.07 0.10
N GLY A 371 -27.83 23.83 0.12
CA GLY A 371 -27.76 22.92 -1.02
C GLY A 371 -26.40 22.25 -1.23
N LEU A 372 -25.58 22.17 -0.17
CA LEU A 372 -24.28 21.50 -0.16
C LEU A 372 -24.37 20.06 -0.69
N CYS A 373 -25.43 19.32 -0.37
CA CYS A 373 -25.62 17.96 -0.86
C CYS A 373 -25.67 17.90 -2.40
N LYS A 374 -26.44 18.80 -3.02
CA LYS A 374 -26.53 18.92 -4.48
C LYS A 374 -25.20 19.34 -5.11
N GLU A 375 -24.47 20.24 -4.46
CA GLU A 375 -23.15 20.67 -4.92
C GLU A 375 -22.15 19.51 -4.89
N LEU A 376 -22.13 18.71 -3.81
CA LEU A 376 -21.26 17.54 -3.72
C LEU A 376 -21.64 16.47 -4.75
N ALA A 377 -22.93 16.24 -4.99
CA ALA A 377 -23.37 15.32 -6.04
C ALA A 377 -22.81 15.70 -7.44
N ALA A 378 -22.83 17.00 -7.77
CA ALA A 378 -22.26 17.48 -9.04
C ALA A 378 -20.72 17.42 -9.04
N ASP A 379 -20.09 17.75 -7.91
CA ASP A 379 -18.64 17.78 -7.77
C ASP A 379 -18.03 16.38 -7.92
N ILE A 380 -18.58 15.37 -7.23
CA ILE A 380 -18.07 14.00 -7.31
C ILE A 380 -18.27 13.37 -8.69
N ALA A 381 -19.35 13.71 -9.40
CA ALA A 381 -19.56 13.24 -10.77
C ALA A 381 -18.41 13.68 -11.69
N ALA A 382 -18.01 14.95 -11.59
CA ALA A 382 -16.90 15.48 -12.37
C ALA A 382 -15.53 14.98 -11.88
N ILE A 383 -15.37 14.68 -10.59
CA ILE A 383 -14.18 13.98 -10.07
C ILE A 383 -14.07 12.58 -10.70
N ILE A 384 -15.16 11.81 -10.74
CA ILE A 384 -15.19 10.45 -11.30
C ILE A 384 -14.85 10.48 -12.79
N GLU A 385 -15.38 11.44 -13.55
CA GLU A 385 -15.06 11.61 -14.97
C GLU A 385 -13.56 11.85 -15.18
N GLU A 386 -12.98 12.83 -14.47
CA GLU A 386 -11.56 13.13 -14.58
C GLU A 386 -10.69 11.97 -14.06
N TYR A 387 -11.11 11.32 -12.96
CA TYR A 387 -10.43 10.14 -12.40
C TYR A 387 -10.34 9.00 -13.43
N ARG A 388 -11.43 8.71 -14.15
CA ARG A 388 -11.44 7.69 -15.21
C ARG A 388 -10.50 8.07 -16.36
N ALA A 389 -10.46 9.34 -16.75
CA ALA A 389 -9.55 9.82 -17.78
C ALA A 389 -8.08 9.71 -17.35
N LEU A 390 -7.77 10.11 -16.11
CA LEU A 390 -6.43 10.02 -15.53
C LEU A 390 -5.95 8.58 -15.39
N TRP A 391 -6.83 7.67 -14.94
CA TRP A 391 -6.51 6.24 -14.87
C TRP A 391 -6.09 5.69 -16.23
N LEU A 392 -6.88 5.93 -17.28
CA LEU A 392 -6.58 5.42 -18.62
C LEU A 392 -5.35 6.07 -19.26
N ALA A 393 -4.90 7.23 -18.76
CA ALA A 393 -3.64 7.85 -19.16
C ALA A 393 -2.40 7.16 -18.55
N ARG A 394 -2.55 6.46 -17.42
CA ARG A 394 -1.44 5.80 -16.69
C ARG A 394 -1.49 4.27 -16.72
N SER A 395 -2.70 3.72 -16.75
CA SER A 395 -3.00 2.34 -16.39
C SER A 395 -3.89 1.67 -17.42
N ARG A 396 -3.77 0.34 -17.49
CA ARG A 396 -4.69 -0.51 -18.28
C ARG A 396 -6.11 -0.41 -17.71
N PRO A 397 -7.15 -0.75 -18.50
CA PRO A 397 -8.55 -0.65 -18.04
C PRO A 397 -8.91 -1.61 -16.90
N GLY A 398 -8.11 -2.65 -16.65
CA GLY A 398 -8.31 -3.56 -15.51
C GLY A 398 -8.26 -2.81 -14.18
N GLY A 399 -9.20 -3.11 -13.28
CA GLY A 399 -9.33 -2.45 -11.97
C GLY A 399 -10.09 -1.12 -11.98
N LEU A 400 -10.23 -0.44 -13.13
CA LEU A 400 -10.89 0.86 -13.19
C LEU A 400 -12.35 0.82 -12.72
N ALA A 401 -13.12 -0.19 -13.14
CA ALA A 401 -14.52 -0.30 -12.76
C ALA A 401 -14.70 -0.47 -11.25
N ASP A 402 -13.87 -1.31 -10.62
CA ASP A 402 -13.87 -1.53 -9.17
C ASP A 402 -13.46 -0.27 -8.40
N SER A 403 -12.37 0.37 -8.85
CA SER A 403 -11.84 1.59 -8.25
C SER A 403 -12.84 2.76 -8.30
N ALA A 404 -13.38 3.05 -9.50
CA ALA A 404 -14.35 4.11 -9.69
C ALA A 404 -15.71 3.76 -9.06
N GLY A 405 -16.09 2.48 -9.00
CA GLY A 405 -17.31 2.01 -8.35
C GLY A 405 -17.40 2.41 -6.87
N ARG A 406 -16.26 2.51 -6.18
CA ARG A 406 -16.20 3.01 -4.79
C ARG A 406 -16.52 4.51 -4.70
N LEU A 407 -16.04 5.32 -5.65
CA LEU A 407 -16.42 6.74 -5.74
C LEU A 407 -17.89 6.90 -6.13
N GLU A 408 -18.39 6.03 -7.01
CA GLU A 408 -19.81 6.00 -7.39
C GLU A 408 -20.71 5.63 -6.21
N ALA A 409 -20.26 4.74 -5.32
CA ALA A 409 -20.97 4.44 -4.07
C ALA A 409 -21.02 5.67 -3.15
N ALA A 410 -19.92 6.41 -3.02
CA ALA A 410 -19.91 7.69 -2.30
C ALA A 410 -20.84 8.73 -2.96
N ALA A 411 -20.91 8.76 -4.29
CA ALA A 411 -21.80 9.66 -5.03
C ALA A 411 -23.28 9.30 -4.84
N ALA A 412 -23.60 8.01 -4.71
CA ALA A 412 -24.96 7.54 -4.49
C ALA A 412 -25.54 8.00 -3.16
N SER A 413 -24.70 8.30 -2.16
CA SER A 413 -25.17 8.77 -0.84
C SER A 413 -25.59 10.25 -0.82
N TYR A 414 -25.49 10.97 -1.94
CA TYR A 414 -25.98 12.36 -2.07
C TYR A 414 -27.36 12.45 -2.74
N LYS A 415 -28.00 11.32 -3.02
CA LYS A 415 -29.27 11.24 -3.75
C LYS A 415 -30.49 11.18 -2.84
#